data_AF-A0A972GAD5-F1
#
_entry.id   AF-A0A972GAD5-F1
#
_cell.length_a   1.000
_cell.length_b   1.000
_cell.length_c   1.000
_cell.angle_alpha   90.00
_cell.angle_beta   90.00
_cell.angle_gamma   90.00
#
_symmetry.space_group_name_H-M   'P 1'
#
loop_
_entity.id
_entity.type
_entity.pdbx_description
1 polymer ?
#
loop_
_entity_poly.entity_id
_entity_poly.type
_entity_poly.pdbx_seq_one_letter_code
_entity_poly.pdbx_strand_id
1 'polypeptide(L)'
;MVTFLRLNRNALIGAFAVLLVFVWSFQQFEPQVTVSILLSGLTLGALYFLVTSGLSLIFGLMDVLNFAHGVLFMFGAYMGYTLYANPRLLINILPFICVLIGGIVVSSWVIQRCAVRLPSERVAQTLVVGCWVGASVLLLLGIRGFDLTALSAGATTSAGGAIATEKAQESVGDYAVRLILLTMAGLAMGIARSIRPLHSINQQVRWRPLALGATMILIAFALLPFRTAAEQIILNLSSNWRFLLALVVGAISGTAVGALIEWTLIRPLYDRPIYQILVTLGLVFVGTELVKGVWGPAGYFMETPAFFNQRGDMCPSPHLLAWLRDNCAAIDILGRPFPSYRLFIIFLGIVIFIAIGLVLQRTRLGMIIRAGVQDGEMVQALGVNVRQVFTLVFALGTGLAALGGIAAAPFIGVNPNIGQEFLLQAFIAVVIGGMGSYVGAAMGALLVGMARAFGDQIVLSGIQLPGMAEAIQMSPSIARASTVLIMALVLLVRPTGLFGKKD
;
A
#
# COMPACT_ATOMS: atom_id res chain seq x y z
N MET A 1 -21.22 36.28 3.35
CA MET A 1 -19.86 36.36 3.94
C MET A 1 -19.90 36.97 5.34
N VAL A 2 -20.53 38.14 5.54
CA VAL A 2 -20.66 38.79 6.87
C VAL A 2 -21.42 37.93 7.90
N THR A 3 -22.47 37.21 7.47
CA THR A 3 -23.24 36.29 8.33
C THR A 3 -22.42 35.08 8.80
N PHE A 4 -21.60 34.50 7.91
CA PHE A 4 -20.69 33.40 8.24
C PHE A 4 -19.60 33.83 9.23
N LEU A 5 -18.99 35.00 9.00
CA LEU A 5 -17.99 35.58 9.90
C LEU A 5 -18.56 35.88 11.30
N ARG A 6 -19.83 36.29 11.40
CA ARG A 6 -20.50 36.53 12.69
C ARG A 6 -20.86 35.24 13.42
N LEU A 7 -21.36 34.22 12.72
CA LEU A 7 -21.74 32.93 13.31
C LEU A 7 -20.51 32.14 13.81
N ASN A 8 -19.37 32.24 13.10
CA ASN A 8 -18.14 31.50 13.43
C ASN A 8 -17.06 32.37 14.10
N ARG A 9 -17.44 33.50 14.70
CA ARG A 9 -16.49 34.48 15.27
C ARG A 9 -15.52 33.88 16.28
N ASN A 10 -16.02 33.07 17.23
CA ASN A 10 -15.21 32.48 18.28
C ASN A 10 -14.24 31.42 17.73
N ALA A 11 -14.68 30.67 16.71
CA ALA A 11 -13.86 29.69 16.01
C ALA A 11 -12.74 30.35 15.18
N LEU A 12 -13.04 31.46 14.52
CA LEU A 12 -12.05 32.25 13.77
C LEU A 12 -11.03 32.92 14.69
N ILE A 13 -11.46 33.40 15.85
CA ILE A 13 -10.55 33.94 16.88
C ILE A 13 -9.62 32.84 17.40
N GLY A 14 -10.15 31.64 17.67
CA GLY A 14 -9.35 30.47 18.05
C GLY A 14 -8.33 30.07 16.97
N ALA A 15 -8.75 30.04 15.70
CA ALA A 15 -7.86 29.76 14.58
C ALA A 15 -6.74 30.78 14.43
N PHE A 16 -7.07 32.07 14.56
CA PHE A 16 -6.10 33.15 14.50
C PHE A 16 -5.11 33.12 15.67
N ALA A 17 -5.57 32.81 16.89
CA ALA A 17 -4.72 32.66 18.05
C ALA A 17 -3.72 31.50 17.89
N VAL A 18 -4.17 30.34 17.38
CA VAL A 18 -3.27 29.20 17.13
C VAL A 18 -2.26 29.53 16.02
N LEU A 19 -2.68 30.23 14.97
CA LEU A 19 -1.79 30.65 13.88
C LEU A 19 -0.74 31.65 14.37
N LEU A 20 -1.10 32.57 15.25
CA LEU A 20 -0.16 33.48 15.92
C LEU A 20 0.84 32.73 16.80
N VAL A 21 0.39 31.78 17.61
CA VAL A 21 1.28 30.94 18.45
C VAL A 21 2.24 30.13 17.57
N PHE A 22 1.75 29.61 16.45
CA PHE A 22 2.56 28.87 15.49
C PHE A 22 3.64 29.76 14.87
N VAL A 23 3.27 30.94 14.37
CA VAL A 23 4.23 31.91 13.80
C VAL A 23 5.24 32.39 14.84
N TRP A 24 4.79 32.66 16.06
CA TRP A 24 5.67 33.03 17.17
C TRP A 24 6.67 31.92 17.50
N SER A 25 6.22 30.66 17.51
CA SER A 25 7.10 29.53 17.75
C SER A 25 8.11 29.29 16.63
N PHE A 26 7.82 29.65 15.37
CA PHE A 26 8.79 29.60 14.27
C PHE A 26 9.95 30.60 14.46
N GLN A 27 9.68 31.76 15.05
CA GLN A 27 10.69 32.80 15.29
C GLN A 27 11.72 32.43 16.37
N GLN A 28 11.42 31.41 17.17
CA GLN A 28 12.31 30.91 18.22
C GLN A 28 13.43 30.00 17.68
N PHE A 29 13.29 29.49 16.45
CA PHE A 29 14.24 28.54 15.87
C PHE A 29 15.30 29.23 15.03
N GLU A 30 16.54 28.72 15.11
CA GLU A 30 17.60 29.14 14.20
C GLU A 30 17.20 28.90 12.73
N PRO A 31 17.66 29.73 11.77
CA PRO A 31 17.31 29.58 10.36
C PRO A 31 17.64 28.18 9.80
N GLN A 32 18.73 27.57 10.26
CA GLN A 32 19.17 26.23 9.85
C GLN A 32 18.19 25.14 10.30
N VAL A 33 17.67 25.27 11.53
CA VAL A 33 16.65 24.37 12.09
C VAL A 33 15.37 24.51 11.29
N THR A 34 14.94 25.75 11.05
CA THR A 34 13.70 26.05 10.31
C THR A 34 13.69 25.42 8.92
N VAL A 35 14.79 25.53 8.17
CA VAL A 35 14.90 24.90 6.85
C VAL A 35 14.83 23.36 6.95
N SER A 36 15.49 22.76 7.96
CA SER A 36 15.41 21.32 8.20
C SER A 36 14.00 20.85 8.56
N ILE A 37 13.24 21.62 9.34
CA ILE A 37 11.83 21.35 9.64
C ILE A 37 11.01 21.36 8.35
N LEU A 38 11.18 22.40 7.51
CA LEU A 38 10.43 22.52 6.25
C LEU A 38 10.72 21.34 5.31
N LEU A 39 11.99 20.94 5.17
CA LEU A 39 12.36 19.80 4.33
C LEU A 39 11.87 18.47 4.92
N SER A 40 11.90 18.31 6.23
CA SER A 40 11.34 17.14 6.92
C SER A 40 9.81 17.09 6.75
N GLY A 41 9.14 18.23 6.82
CA GLY A 41 7.71 18.36 6.55
C GLY A 41 7.35 18.05 5.11
N LEU A 42 8.19 18.45 4.15
CA LEU A 42 8.01 18.10 2.73
C LEU A 42 8.19 16.59 2.51
N THR A 43 9.13 15.97 3.21
CA THR A 43 9.35 14.51 3.17
C THR A 43 8.12 13.76 3.68
N LEU A 44 7.61 14.13 4.86
CA LEU A 44 6.40 13.52 5.42
C LEU A 44 5.17 13.81 4.55
N GLY A 45 5.05 15.03 4.05
CA GLY A 45 3.97 15.42 3.15
C GLY A 45 3.96 14.63 1.85
N ALA A 46 5.14 14.33 1.28
CA ALA A 46 5.26 13.47 0.12
C ALA A 46 4.81 12.02 0.41
N LEU A 47 5.18 11.44 1.56
CA LEU A 47 4.69 10.11 1.95
C LEU A 47 3.18 10.10 2.22
N TYR A 48 2.67 11.09 2.94
CA TYR A 48 1.23 11.23 3.16
C TYR A 48 0.50 11.40 1.83
N PHE A 49 1.06 12.14 0.88
CA PHE A 49 0.46 12.33 -0.43
C PHE A 49 0.31 11.00 -1.21
N LEU A 50 1.26 10.07 -1.11
CA LEU A 50 1.14 8.76 -1.77
C LEU A 50 -0.09 7.99 -1.29
N VAL A 51 -0.42 8.06 0.00
CA VAL A 51 -1.63 7.44 0.56
C VAL A 51 -2.89 8.25 0.29
N THR A 52 -2.80 9.56 0.52
CA THR A 52 -3.89 10.53 0.38
C THR A 52 -4.38 10.62 -1.05
N SER A 53 -3.48 10.54 -2.04
CA SER A 53 -3.84 10.55 -3.46
C SER A 53 -4.67 9.33 -3.85
N GLY A 54 -4.33 8.14 -3.36
CA GLY A 54 -5.14 6.92 -3.54
C GLY A 54 -6.51 7.03 -2.88
N LEU A 55 -6.55 7.48 -1.63
CA LEU A 55 -7.80 7.69 -0.88
C LEU A 55 -8.70 8.74 -1.56
N SER A 56 -8.13 9.87 -2.00
CA SER A 56 -8.85 10.94 -2.70
C SER A 56 -9.33 10.52 -4.08
N LEU A 57 -8.57 9.70 -4.81
CA LEU A 57 -8.97 9.15 -6.11
C LEU A 57 -10.20 8.25 -5.95
N ILE A 58 -10.19 7.36 -4.97
CA ILE A 58 -11.26 6.40 -4.75
C ILE A 58 -12.51 7.10 -4.23
N PHE A 59 -12.37 7.95 -3.22
CA PHE A 59 -13.49 8.69 -2.67
C PHE A 59 -14.07 9.64 -3.72
N GLY A 60 -13.23 10.41 -4.42
CA GLY A 60 -13.69 11.42 -5.38
C GLY A 60 -14.45 10.91 -6.59
N LEU A 61 -14.46 9.59 -6.80
CA LEU A 61 -15.11 8.98 -7.96
C LEU A 61 -16.23 8.02 -7.58
N MET A 62 -16.15 7.39 -6.41
CA MET A 62 -17.10 6.35 -6.02
C MET A 62 -17.84 6.69 -4.72
N ASP A 63 -17.49 7.80 -4.05
CA ASP A 63 -17.97 8.15 -2.71
C ASP A 63 -17.80 7.03 -1.67
N VAL A 64 -16.81 6.16 -1.91
CA VAL A 64 -16.45 5.05 -1.01
C VAL A 64 -15.27 5.45 -0.15
N LEU A 65 -15.49 5.50 1.15
CA LEU A 65 -14.42 5.67 2.13
C LEU A 65 -13.81 4.30 2.46
N ASN A 66 -12.59 4.06 1.99
CA ASN A 66 -11.89 2.79 2.21
C ASN A 66 -10.87 2.86 3.34
N PHE A 67 -11.26 2.41 4.54
CA PHE A 67 -10.34 2.31 5.69
C PHE A 67 -9.23 1.26 5.51
N ALA A 68 -9.36 0.31 4.57
CA ALA A 68 -8.31 -0.68 4.32
C ALA A 68 -7.06 -0.11 3.62
N HIS A 69 -7.05 1.17 3.23
CA HIS A 69 -5.87 1.84 2.65
C HIS A 69 -4.63 1.74 3.54
N GLY A 70 -4.80 1.86 4.87
CA GLY A 70 -3.70 1.73 5.81
C GLY A 70 -3.07 0.34 5.78
N VAL A 71 -3.88 -0.71 5.70
CA VAL A 71 -3.39 -2.08 5.57
C VAL A 71 -2.62 -2.26 4.27
N LEU A 72 -3.04 -1.65 3.17
CA LEU A 72 -2.37 -1.78 1.88
C LEU A 72 -1.03 -1.02 1.85
N PHE A 73 -0.94 0.11 2.56
CA PHE A 73 0.33 0.78 2.83
C PHE A 73 1.29 -0.13 3.62
N MET A 74 0.83 -0.69 4.73
CA MET A 74 1.61 -1.63 5.55
C MET A 74 2.02 -2.87 4.73
N PHE A 75 1.09 -3.48 4.01
CA PHE A 75 1.34 -4.65 3.19
C PHE A 75 2.39 -4.38 2.12
N GLY A 76 2.33 -3.22 1.46
CA GLY A 76 3.38 -2.75 0.55
C GLY A 76 4.75 -2.74 1.24
N ALA A 77 4.86 -2.10 2.41
CA ALA A 77 6.10 -2.01 3.17
C ALA A 77 6.70 -3.39 3.49
N TYR A 78 5.88 -4.33 3.97
CA TYR A 78 6.31 -5.71 4.26
C TYR A 78 6.71 -6.49 3.01
N MET A 79 5.95 -6.36 1.91
CA MET A 79 6.26 -7.03 0.65
C MET A 79 7.57 -6.50 0.02
N GLY A 80 7.78 -5.19 0.06
CA GLY A 80 9.03 -4.57 -0.40
C GLY A 80 10.21 -4.97 0.47
N TYR A 81 10.07 -4.93 1.79
CA TYR A 81 11.10 -5.40 2.72
C TYR A 81 11.45 -6.86 2.48
N THR A 82 10.44 -7.71 2.26
CA THR A 82 10.64 -9.13 1.95
C THR A 82 11.50 -9.27 0.71
N LEU A 83 11.19 -8.60 -0.40
CA LEU A 83 12.04 -8.72 -1.59
C LEU A 83 13.46 -8.18 -1.38
N TYR A 84 13.60 -7.07 -0.64
CA TYR A 84 14.89 -6.40 -0.44
C TYR A 84 15.84 -7.17 0.47
N ALA A 85 15.34 -7.64 1.63
CA ALA A 85 16.14 -8.21 2.70
C ALA A 85 16.02 -9.74 2.82
N ASN A 86 14.84 -10.31 2.51
CA ASN A 86 14.58 -11.74 2.68
C ASN A 86 13.58 -12.28 1.62
N PRO A 87 14.01 -12.50 0.36
CA PRO A 87 13.11 -12.84 -0.74
C PRO A 87 12.52 -14.26 -0.63
N ARG A 88 12.97 -15.06 0.34
CA ARG A 88 12.59 -16.46 0.55
C ARG A 88 11.10 -16.66 0.61
N LEU A 89 10.41 -15.85 1.40
CA LEU A 89 8.97 -15.95 1.60
C LEU A 89 8.24 -15.82 0.26
N LEU A 90 8.65 -14.88 -0.59
CA LEU A 90 8.06 -14.68 -1.93
C LEU A 90 8.35 -15.87 -2.85
N ILE A 91 9.60 -16.32 -2.90
CA ILE A 91 10.02 -17.43 -3.76
C ILE A 91 9.28 -18.72 -3.40
N ASN A 92 8.95 -18.93 -2.12
CA ASN A 92 8.27 -20.13 -1.66
C ASN A 92 6.74 -20.03 -1.69
N ILE A 93 6.15 -18.84 -1.55
CA ILE A 93 4.68 -18.69 -1.60
C ILE A 93 4.17 -18.54 -3.03
N LEU A 94 4.93 -17.89 -3.93
CA LEU A 94 4.47 -17.63 -5.29
C LEU A 94 4.13 -18.92 -6.07
N PRO A 95 4.93 -20.00 -6.01
CA PRO A 95 4.58 -21.27 -6.65
C PRO A 95 3.28 -21.87 -6.12
N PHE A 96 2.98 -21.73 -4.81
CA PHE A 96 1.74 -22.21 -4.20
C PHE A 96 0.51 -21.52 -4.81
N ILE A 97 0.58 -20.20 -4.96
CA ILE A 97 -0.48 -19.41 -5.59
C ILE A 97 -0.61 -19.81 -7.07
N CYS A 98 0.50 -19.97 -7.78
CA CYS A 98 0.52 -20.35 -9.19
C CYS A 98 -0.11 -21.73 -9.45
N VAL A 99 0.22 -22.76 -8.66
CA VAL A 99 -0.37 -24.10 -8.84
C VAL A 99 -1.85 -24.15 -8.48
N LEU A 100 -2.26 -23.40 -7.45
CA LEU A 100 -3.66 -23.34 -7.02
C LEU A 100 -4.52 -22.66 -8.09
N ILE A 101 -4.10 -21.49 -8.58
CA ILE A 101 -4.78 -20.80 -9.69
C ILE A 101 -4.72 -21.65 -10.97
N GLY A 102 -3.55 -22.22 -11.28
CA GLY A 102 -3.35 -23.08 -12.44
C GLY A 102 -4.31 -24.28 -12.45
N GLY A 103 -4.47 -24.97 -11.31
CA GLY A 103 -5.42 -26.07 -11.16
C GLY A 103 -6.88 -25.63 -11.37
N ILE A 104 -7.28 -24.48 -10.80
CA ILE A 104 -8.63 -23.93 -10.99
C ILE A 104 -8.89 -23.63 -12.49
N VAL A 105 -7.90 -23.06 -13.19
CA VAL A 105 -8.03 -22.71 -14.60
C VAL A 105 -8.07 -23.97 -15.48
N VAL A 106 -7.18 -24.95 -15.25
CA VAL A 106 -7.11 -26.20 -16.04
C VAL A 106 -8.40 -27.01 -15.92
N SER A 107 -8.95 -27.16 -14.72
CA SER A 107 -10.15 -27.97 -14.46
C SER A 107 -11.38 -27.50 -15.25
N SER A 108 -11.50 -26.20 -15.49
CA SER A 108 -12.58 -25.64 -16.31
C SER A 108 -12.58 -26.17 -17.74
N TRP A 109 -11.40 -26.40 -18.33
CA TRP A 109 -11.25 -26.99 -19.66
C TRP A 109 -11.53 -28.50 -19.65
N VAL A 110 -11.05 -29.21 -18.62
CA VAL A 110 -11.25 -30.67 -18.48
C VAL A 110 -12.74 -31.01 -18.44
N ILE A 111 -13.53 -30.28 -17.64
CA ILE A 111 -14.98 -30.51 -17.55
C ILE A 111 -15.70 -30.21 -18.87
N GLN A 112 -15.34 -29.11 -19.53
CA GLN A 112 -15.92 -28.76 -20.82
C GLN A 112 -15.69 -29.86 -21.88
N ARG A 113 -14.55 -30.55 -21.82
CA ARG A 113 -14.22 -31.64 -22.74
C ARG A 113 -14.83 -32.99 -22.33
N CYS A 114 -14.86 -33.29 -21.04
CA CYS A 114 -15.39 -34.56 -20.51
C CYS A 114 -16.92 -34.62 -20.52
N ALA A 115 -17.63 -33.50 -20.77
CA ALA A 115 -19.08 -33.43 -20.93
C ALA A 115 -19.84 -34.31 -19.92
N VAL A 116 -19.50 -34.17 -18.63
CA VAL A 116 -20.06 -35.01 -17.57
C VAL A 116 -21.57 -34.71 -17.45
N ARG A 117 -22.38 -35.56 -18.09
CA ARG A 117 -23.84 -35.50 -18.01
C ARG A 117 -24.27 -36.15 -16.71
N LEU A 118 -24.67 -35.33 -15.75
CA LEU A 118 -25.15 -35.82 -14.45
C LEU A 118 -26.65 -36.11 -14.53
N PRO A 119 -27.10 -37.31 -14.10
CA PRO A 119 -28.48 -37.75 -14.28
C PRO A 119 -29.48 -37.05 -13.35
N SER A 120 -29.03 -36.44 -12.24
CA SER A 120 -29.90 -35.68 -11.32
C SER A 120 -29.20 -34.49 -10.68
N GLU A 121 -29.99 -33.47 -10.32
CA GLU A 121 -29.52 -32.26 -9.62
C GLU A 121 -28.95 -32.59 -8.23
N ARG A 122 -29.56 -33.53 -7.50
CA ARG A 122 -29.07 -34.00 -6.20
C ARG A 122 -27.65 -34.58 -6.30
N VAL A 123 -27.39 -35.40 -7.33
CA VAL A 123 -26.07 -35.99 -7.57
C VAL A 123 -25.04 -34.90 -7.94
N ALA A 124 -25.45 -33.88 -8.68
CA ALA A 124 -24.58 -32.75 -8.98
C ALA A 124 -24.22 -31.96 -7.71
N GLN A 125 -25.18 -31.68 -6.84
CA GLN A 125 -24.94 -30.98 -5.58
C GLN A 125 -24.05 -31.78 -4.64
N THR A 126 -24.27 -33.09 -4.48
CA THR A 126 -23.42 -33.93 -3.62
C THR A 126 -21.98 -34.01 -4.14
N LEU A 127 -21.77 -34.09 -5.45
CA LEU A 127 -20.44 -34.04 -6.06
C LEU A 127 -19.76 -32.69 -5.85
N VAL A 128 -20.47 -31.58 -6.02
CA VAL A 128 -19.93 -30.22 -5.78
C VAL A 128 -19.47 -30.08 -4.33
N VAL A 129 -20.31 -30.50 -3.37
CA VAL A 129 -19.95 -30.48 -1.95
C VAL A 129 -18.75 -31.39 -1.68
N GLY A 130 -18.75 -32.61 -2.21
CA GLY A 130 -17.62 -33.53 -2.09
C GLY A 130 -16.30 -32.96 -2.64
N CYS A 131 -16.34 -32.28 -3.79
CA CYS A 131 -15.18 -31.61 -4.38
C CYS A 131 -14.70 -30.43 -3.52
N TRP A 132 -15.60 -29.62 -2.95
CA TRP A 132 -15.21 -28.54 -2.03
C TRP A 132 -14.59 -29.05 -0.74
N VAL A 133 -15.16 -30.12 -0.15
CA VAL A 133 -14.61 -30.78 1.03
C VAL A 133 -13.24 -31.38 0.73
N GLY A 134 -13.12 -32.14 -0.37
CA GLY A 134 -11.85 -32.70 -0.82
C GLY A 134 -10.78 -31.63 -1.09
N ALA A 135 -11.15 -30.54 -1.77
CA ALA A 135 -10.26 -29.41 -2.00
C ALA A 135 -9.78 -28.76 -0.70
N SER A 136 -10.68 -28.60 0.28
CA SER A 136 -10.36 -28.03 1.59
C SER A 136 -9.40 -28.93 2.37
N VAL A 137 -9.63 -30.25 2.38
CA VAL A 137 -8.72 -31.23 3.01
C VAL A 137 -7.35 -31.20 2.34
N LEU A 138 -7.28 -31.22 1.01
CA LEU A 138 -6.02 -31.16 0.26
C LEU A 138 -5.25 -29.86 0.50
N LEU A 139 -5.96 -28.72 0.58
CA LEU A 139 -5.35 -27.43 0.89
C LEU A 139 -4.78 -27.42 2.31
N LEU A 140 -5.53 -27.92 3.29
CA LEU A 140 -5.05 -28.02 4.67
C LEU A 140 -3.84 -28.94 4.79
N LEU A 141 -3.85 -30.10 4.12
CA LEU A 141 -2.70 -31.01 4.08
C LEU A 141 -1.49 -30.37 3.39
N GLY A 142 -1.71 -29.62 2.30
CA GLY A 142 -0.65 -28.94 1.55
C GLY A 142 0.04 -27.81 2.33
N ILE A 143 -0.68 -27.13 3.23
CA ILE A 143 -0.14 -26.01 4.03
C ILE A 143 0.29 -26.46 5.44
N ARG A 144 -0.17 -27.61 5.93
CA ARG A 144 0.13 -28.08 7.28
C ARG A 144 1.64 -28.15 7.53
N GLY A 145 2.08 -27.54 8.64
CA GLY A 145 3.49 -27.52 9.05
C GLY A 145 4.40 -26.63 8.21
N PHE A 146 3.87 -25.84 7.27
CA PHE A 146 4.65 -24.85 6.54
C PHE A 146 4.90 -23.63 7.44
N ASP A 147 6.12 -23.52 7.95
CA ASP A 147 6.48 -22.49 8.92
C ASP A 147 6.75 -21.14 8.23
N LEU A 148 5.72 -20.31 8.16
CA LEU A 148 5.80 -18.94 7.65
C LEU A 148 6.74 -18.07 8.47
N THR A 149 6.80 -18.28 9.79
CA THR A 149 7.61 -17.46 10.69
C THR A 149 9.10 -17.73 10.50
N ALA A 150 9.49 -18.99 10.27
CA ALA A 150 10.86 -19.34 9.91
C ALA A 150 11.27 -18.76 8.55
N LEU A 151 10.34 -18.69 7.59
CA LEU A 151 10.59 -18.13 6.26
C LEU A 151 10.67 -16.60 6.25
N SER A 152 9.88 -15.92 7.09
CA SER A 152 9.88 -14.46 7.23
C SER A 152 10.91 -13.94 8.23
N ALA A 153 11.41 -14.78 9.12
CA ALA A 153 12.46 -14.44 10.07
C ALA A 153 13.71 -13.91 9.36
N GLY A 154 14.16 -12.73 9.78
CA GLY A 154 15.45 -12.16 9.40
C GLY A 154 16.29 -11.96 10.65
N ALA A 155 17.52 -12.45 10.66
CA ALA A 155 18.46 -12.15 11.75
C ALA A 155 18.90 -10.69 11.65
N THR A 156 18.80 -9.93 12.74
CA THR A 156 19.45 -8.62 12.88
C THR A 156 20.96 -8.85 12.92
N THR A 157 21.66 -8.70 11.81
CA THR A 157 23.12 -8.53 11.86
C THR A 157 23.45 -7.07 12.15
N SER A 158 24.65 -6.81 12.69
CA SER A 158 25.17 -5.46 12.94
C SER A 158 25.32 -4.59 11.67
N ALA A 159 25.10 -5.18 10.49
CA ALA A 159 25.04 -4.54 9.18
C ALA A 159 23.72 -4.85 8.44
N GLY A 160 22.61 -5.00 9.18
CA GLY A 160 21.23 -4.95 8.68
C GLY A 160 20.81 -5.96 7.59
N GLY A 161 21.60 -7.00 7.33
CA GLY A 161 21.24 -8.11 6.44
C GLY A 161 20.85 -9.37 7.22
N ALA A 162 19.74 -10.01 6.85
CA ALA A 162 19.45 -11.36 7.29
C ALA A 162 20.39 -12.33 6.55
N ILE A 163 21.26 -13.04 7.29
CA ILE A 163 22.05 -14.13 6.69
C ILE A 163 21.05 -15.19 6.22
N ALA A 164 21.25 -15.64 4.98
CA ALA A 164 20.55 -16.78 4.44
C ALA A 164 20.81 -18.02 5.31
N THR A 165 19.91 -18.36 6.25
CA THR A 165 19.94 -19.66 6.90
C THR A 165 19.36 -20.69 5.94
N GLU A 166 20.19 -21.53 5.34
CA GLU A 166 19.71 -22.65 4.50
C GLU A 166 18.70 -23.55 5.25
N LYS A 167 18.75 -23.54 6.59
CA LYS A 167 17.88 -24.32 7.48
C LYS A 167 16.39 -23.93 7.47
N ALA A 168 16.01 -22.77 6.91
CA ALA A 168 14.61 -22.35 6.86
C ALA A 168 13.87 -22.86 5.62
N GLN A 169 14.58 -23.31 4.58
CA GLN A 169 13.94 -23.85 3.37
C GLN A 169 13.65 -25.34 3.52
N GLU A 170 12.41 -25.73 3.21
CA GLU A 170 12.04 -27.14 3.15
C GLU A 170 12.75 -27.87 2.02
N SER A 171 12.98 -29.18 2.21
CA SER A 171 13.57 -30.06 1.21
C SER A 171 12.78 -30.00 -0.10
N VAL A 172 13.47 -30.24 -1.23
CA VAL A 172 12.82 -30.24 -2.56
C VAL A 172 11.72 -31.30 -2.63
N GLY A 173 11.90 -32.45 -1.98
CA GLY A 173 10.91 -33.53 -1.93
C GLY A 173 9.63 -33.12 -1.19
N ASP A 174 9.75 -32.61 0.03
CA ASP A 174 8.60 -32.19 0.83
C ASP A 174 7.82 -31.07 0.14
N TYR A 175 8.54 -30.09 -0.39
CA TYR A 175 7.93 -28.96 -1.07
C TYR A 175 7.27 -29.37 -2.40
N ALA A 176 7.80 -30.36 -3.12
CA ALA A 176 7.15 -30.93 -4.31
C ALA A 176 5.82 -31.62 -3.96
N VAL A 177 5.77 -32.36 -2.83
CA VAL A 177 4.52 -32.96 -2.34
C VAL A 177 3.47 -31.87 -2.07
N ARG A 178 3.86 -30.75 -1.47
CA ARG A 178 2.96 -29.60 -1.25
C ARG A 178 2.41 -29.05 -2.58
N LEU A 179 3.26 -28.85 -3.59
CA LEU A 179 2.80 -28.37 -4.91
C LEU A 179 1.80 -29.34 -5.56
N ILE A 180 2.02 -30.64 -5.44
CA ILE A 180 1.08 -31.66 -5.96
C ILE A 180 -0.26 -31.55 -5.24
N LEU A 181 -0.26 -31.52 -3.90
CA LEU A 181 -1.48 -31.40 -3.10
C LEU A 181 -2.26 -30.11 -3.43
N LEU A 182 -1.57 -28.98 -3.58
CA LEU A 182 -2.20 -27.71 -3.93
C LEU A 182 -2.70 -27.67 -5.37
N THR A 183 -2.01 -28.31 -6.31
CA THR A 183 -2.51 -28.49 -7.69
C THR A 183 -3.81 -29.29 -7.69
N MET A 184 -3.84 -30.40 -6.94
CA MET A 184 -5.03 -31.24 -6.81
C MET A 184 -6.18 -30.49 -6.11
N ALA A 185 -5.88 -29.68 -5.09
CA ALA A 185 -6.86 -28.81 -4.45
C ALA A 185 -7.45 -27.80 -5.45
N GLY A 186 -6.60 -27.13 -6.24
CA GLY A 186 -7.04 -26.19 -7.29
C GLY A 186 -7.91 -26.87 -8.35
N LEU A 187 -7.52 -28.06 -8.81
CA LEU A 187 -8.32 -28.86 -9.75
C LEU A 187 -9.69 -29.19 -9.15
N ALA A 188 -9.75 -29.66 -7.91
CA ALA A 188 -11.01 -29.96 -7.23
C ALA A 188 -11.92 -28.72 -7.06
N MET A 189 -11.36 -27.55 -6.72
CA MET A 189 -12.12 -26.30 -6.63
C MET A 189 -12.71 -25.88 -7.98
N GLY A 190 -11.91 -25.91 -9.05
CA GLY A 190 -12.41 -25.52 -10.36
C GLY A 190 -13.36 -26.57 -10.96
N ILE A 191 -13.25 -27.84 -10.55
CA ILE A 191 -14.28 -28.86 -10.82
C ILE A 191 -15.61 -28.47 -10.18
N ALA A 192 -15.59 -28.21 -8.87
CA ALA A 192 -16.78 -27.85 -8.10
C ALA A 192 -17.49 -26.61 -8.67
N ARG A 193 -16.73 -25.61 -9.14
CA ARG A 193 -17.27 -24.39 -9.74
C ARG A 193 -17.92 -24.60 -11.12
N SER A 194 -17.48 -25.62 -11.86
CA SER A 194 -17.86 -25.80 -13.26
C SER A 194 -18.99 -26.81 -13.46
N ILE A 195 -19.33 -27.61 -12.45
CA ILE A 195 -20.49 -28.52 -12.49
C ILE A 195 -21.77 -27.68 -12.57
N ARG A 196 -22.52 -27.80 -13.67
CA ARG A 196 -23.83 -27.16 -13.86
C ARG A 196 -24.91 -28.21 -14.17
N PRO A 197 -26.16 -28.01 -13.69
CA PRO A 197 -27.28 -28.83 -14.11
C PRO A 197 -27.62 -28.62 -15.60
N LEU A 198 -28.23 -29.65 -16.20
CA LEU A 198 -28.39 -30.03 -17.62
C LEU A 198 -28.79 -28.98 -18.69
N HIS A 199 -28.86 -27.68 -18.42
CA HIS A 199 -29.61 -26.75 -19.28
C HIS A 199 -28.84 -25.89 -20.29
N SER A 200 -27.51 -25.93 -20.40
CA SER A 200 -26.82 -25.22 -21.49
C SER A 200 -25.38 -25.68 -21.72
N ILE A 201 -25.14 -26.45 -22.78
CA ILE A 201 -23.78 -26.70 -23.27
C ILE A 201 -23.74 -26.45 -24.78
N ASN A 202 -23.65 -25.18 -25.15
CA ASN A 202 -23.14 -24.80 -26.46
C ASN A 202 -22.02 -23.77 -26.25
N GLN A 203 -20.95 -24.19 -25.57
CA GLN A 203 -19.75 -23.37 -25.39
C GLN A 203 -18.59 -23.99 -26.17
N GLN A 204 -18.02 -23.20 -27.08
CA GLN A 204 -16.80 -23.55 -27.79
C GLN A 204 -15.64 -23.72 -26.79
N VAL A 205 -14.99 -24.88 -26.83
CA VAL A 205 -13.82 -25.17 -25.99
C VAL A 205 -12.67 -24.27 -26.42
N ARG A 206 -12.26 -23.34 -25.56
CA ARG A 206 -11.10 -22.48 -25.80
C ARG A 206 -9.86 -23.13 -25.20
N TRP A 207 -8.80 -23.29 -26.00
CA TRP A 207 -7.52 -23.87 -25.55
C TRP A 207 -6.64 -22.91 -24.74
N ARG A 208 -6.87 -21.59 -24.88
CA ARG A 208 -6.11 -20.54 -24.17
C ARG A 208 -6.06 -20.72 -22.63
N PRO A 209 -7.18 -20.94 -21.91
CA PRO A 209 -7.13 -21.16 -20.46
C PRO A 209 -6.35 -22.41 -20.08
N LEU A 210 -6.47 -23.52 -20.83
CA LEU A 210 -5.67 -24.72 -20.58
C LEU A 210 -4.17 -24.40 -20.68
N ALA A 211 -3.76 -23.75 -21.77
CA ALA A 211 -2.36 -23.38 -21.97
C ALA A 211 -1.86 -22.50 -20.82
N LEU A 212 -2.64 -21.48 -20.44
CA LEU A 212 -2.29 -20.59 -19.32
C LEU A 212 -2.16 -21.36 -18.00
N GLY A 213 -3.17 -22.15 -17.61
CA GLY A 213 -3.13 -22.89 -16.35
C GLY A 213 -2.02 -23.96 -16.31
N ALA A 214 -1.80 -24.67 -17.42
CA ALA A 214 -0.72 -25.64 -17.54
C ALA A 214 0.66 -24.95 -17.47
N THR A 215 0.84 -23.81 -18.13
CA THR A 215 2.10 -23.05 -18.03
C THR A 215 2.38 -22.57 -16.61
N MET A 216 1.37 -22.12 -15.86
CA MET A 216 1.54 -21.72 -14.45
C MET A 216 2.00 -22.88 -13.57
N ILE A 217 1.39 -24.06 -13.74
CA ILE A 217 1.78 -25.26 -13.00
C ILE A 217 3.20 -25.67 -13.39
N LEU A 218 3.51 -25.75 -14.70
CA LEU A 218 4.83 -26.12 -15.18
C LEU A 218 5.92 -25.17 -14.69
N ILE A 219 5.68 -23.86 -14.69
CA ILE A 219 6.62 -22.86 -14.15
C ILE A 219 6.83 -23.08 -12.65
N ALA A 220 5.76 -23.33 -11.88
CA ALA A 220 5.88 -23.57 -10.43
C ALA A 220 6.72 -24.82 -10.11
N PHE A 221 6.54 -25.91 -10.86
CA PHE A 221 7.38 -27.11 -10.73
C PHE A 221 8.80 -26.89 -11.26
N ALA A 222 8.98 -26.12 -12.34
CA ALA A 222 10.29 -25.81 -12.89
C ALA A 222 11.13 -24.97 -11.93
N LEU A 223 10.52 -24.12 -11.11
CA LEU A 223 11.20 -23.30 -10.10
C LEU A 223 11.69 -24.10 -8.88
N LEU A 224 11.20 -25.32 -8.66
CA LEU A 224 11.53 -26.17 -7.50
C LEU A 224 13.04 -26.30 -7.23
N PRO A 225 13.87 -26.76 -8.19
CA PRO A 225 15.30 -26.92 -7.96
C PRO A 225 16.05 -25.58 -7.89
N PHE A 226 15.45 -24.50 -8.39
CA PHE A 226 16.07 -23.18 -8.45
C PHE A 226 15.67 -22.28 -7.27
N ARG A 227 14.90 -22.75 -6.29
CA ARG A 227 14.46 -21.88 -5.16
C ARG A 227 15.63 -21.28 -4.38
N THR A 228 16.64 -22.09 -4.04
CA THR A 228 17.87 -21.63 -3.38
C THR A 228 18.69 -20.73 -4.29
N ALA A 229 18.87 -21.11 -5.55
CA ALA A 229 19.61 -20.33 -6.53
C ALA A 229 18.95 -18.96 -6.79
N ALA A 230 17.63 -18.90 -6.90
CA ALA A 230 16.86 -17.67 -7.11
C ALA A 230 16.99 -16.71 -5.93
N GLU A 231 16.97 -17.24 -4.70
CA GLU A 231 17.22 -16.42 -3.50
C GLU A 231 18.61 -15.78 -3.57
N GLN A 232 19.64 -16.58 -3.86
CA GLN A 232 21.02 -16.10 -3.95
C GLN A 232 21.20 -15.10 -5.10
N ILE A 233 20.55 -15.32 -6.26
CA ILE A 233 20.58 -14.37 -7.38
C ILE A 233 20.05 -13.02 -6.93
N ILE A 234 18.90 -12.97 -6.24
CA ILE A 234 18.31 -11.70 -5.77
C ILE A 234 19.21 -11.05 -4.72
N LEU A 235 19.73 -11.81 -3.76
CA LEU A 235 20.59 -11.27 -2.70
C LEU A 235 21.95 -10.77 -3.22
N ASN A 236 22.48 -11.38 -4.28
CA ASN A 236 23.72 -10.97 -4.94
C ASN A 236 23.55 -9.72 -5.84
N LEU A 237 22.31 -9.32 -6.16
CA LEU A 237 22.10 -8.03 -6.82
C LEU A 237 22.57 -6.88 -5.91
N SER A 238 23.02 -5.79 -6.52
CA SER A 238 23.30 -4.56 -5.76
C SER A 238 22.06 -4.11 -4.98
N SER A 239 22.27 -3.52 -3.80
CA SER A 239 21.18 -2.98 -2.96
C SER A 239 20.27 -2.00 -3.74
N ASN A 240 20.81 -1.23 -4.68
CA ASN A 240 20.04 -0.31 -5.53
C ASN A 240 19.03 -1.03 -6.43
N TRP A 241 19.46 -2.11 -7.10
CA TRP A 241 18.57 -2.91 -7.94
C TRP A 241 17.52 -3.64 -7.12
N ARG A 242 17.89 -4.19 -5.96
CA ARG A 242 16.93 -4.78 -5.02
C ARG A 242 15.88 -3.78 -4.56
N PHE A 243 16.29 -2.55 -4.27
CA PHE A 243 15.38 -1.49 -3.87
C PHE A 243 14.39 -1.10 -4.98
N LEU A 244 14.86 -0.94 -6.22
CA LEU A 244 13.99 -0.66 -7.37
C LEU A 244 12.99 -1.79 -7.61
N LEU A 245 13.46 -3.03 -7.55
CA LEU A 245 12.58 -4.21 -7.64
C LEU A 245 11.57 -4.23 -6.48
N ALA A 246 11.99 -3.87 -5.26
CA ALA A 246 11.10 -3.85 -4.09
C ALA A 246 10.00 -2.81 -4.23
N LEU A 247 10.30 -1.62 -4.76
CA LEU A 247 9.30 -0.59 -5.07
C LEU A 247 8.27 -1.09 -6.09
N VAL A 248 8.73 -1.72 -7.17
CA VAL A 248 7.84 -2.25 -8.21
C VAL A 248 6.99 -3.40 -7.70
N VAL A 249 7.60 -4.40 -7.06
CA VAL A 249 6.90 -5.58 -6.57
C VAL A 249 5.90 -5.22 -5.49
N GLY A 250 6.25 -4.36 -4.54
CA GLY A 250 5.30 -3.98 -3.50
C GLY A 250 4.18 -3.07 -4.02
N ALA A 251 4.42 -2.19 -5.01
CA ALA A 251 3.35 -1.44 -5.66
C ALA A 251 2.40 -2.35 -6.46
N ILE A 252 2.95 -3.32 -7.20
CA ILE A 252 2.17 -4.32 -7.95
C ILE A 252 1.38 -5.21 -6.98
N SER A 253 1.97 -5.64 -5.86
CA SER A 253 1.26 -6.48 -4.89
C SER A 253 0.10 -5.72 -4.25
N GLY A 254 0.27 -4.44 -3.89
CA GLY A 254 -0.81 -3.59 -3.40
C GLY A 254 -1.90 -3.31 -4.45
N THR A 255 -1.51 -3.20 -5.72
CA THR A 255 -2.45 -3.08 -6.86
C THR A 255 -3.27 -4.35 -7.02
N ALA A 256 -2.62 -5.51 -7.00
CA ALA A 256 -3.27 -6.81 -7.16
C ALA A 256 -4.21 -7.14 -5.98
N VAL A 257 -3.76 -6.93 -4.74
CA VAL A 257 -4.58 -7.15 -3.54
C VAL A 257 -5.73 -6.16 -3.49
N GLY A 258 -5.51 -4.89 -3.82
CA GLY A 258 -6.59 -3.91 -3.90
C GLY A 258 -7.64 -4.23 -4.96
N ALA A 259 -7.22 -4.63 -6.16
CA ALA A 259 -8.13 -5.12 -7.21
C ALA A 259 -8.95 -6.32 -6.73
N LEU A 260 -8.31 -7.26 -6.03
CA LEU A 260 -8.98 -8.44 -5.48
C LEU A 260 -10.02 -8.05 -4.40
N ILE A 261 -9.64 -7.16 -3.48
CA ILE A 261 -10.54 -6.65 -2.42
C ILE A 261 -11.73 -5.92 -3.04
N GLU A 262 -11.50 -5.02 -4.01
CA GLU A 262 -12.61 -4.34 -4.68
C GLU A 262 -13.52 -5.34 -5.36
N TRP A 263 -12.95 -6.22 -6.17
CA TRP A 263 -13.74 -7.13 -7.00
C TRP A 263 -14.62 -8.07 -6.17
N THR A 264 -14.09 -8.54 -5.04
CA THR A 264 -14.74 -9.59 -4.23
C THR A 264 -15.57 -9.04 -3.08
N LEU A 265 -15.09 -8.03 -2.36
CA LEU A 265 -15.68 -7.57 -1.10
C LEU A 265 -16.43 -6.25 -1.25
N ILE A 266 -15.86 -5.27 -1.96
CA ILE A 266 -16.42 -3.90 -1.98
C ILE A 266 -17.44 -3.74 -3.10
N ARG A 267 -17.15 -4.25 -4.30
CA ARG A 267 -18.02 -4.13 -5.47
C ARG A 267 -19.46 -4.60 -5.24
N PRO A 268 -19.72 -5.73 -4.55
CA PRO A 268 -21.09 -6.17 -4.28
C PRO A 268 -21.85 -5.24 -3.33
N LEU A 269 -21.14 -4.34 -2.64
CA LEU A 269 -21.67 -3.45 -1.63
C LEU A 269 -21.74 -1.99 -2.10
N TYR A 270 -21.51 -1.70 -3.38
CA TYR A 270 -21.55 -0.31 -3.88
C TYR A 270 -22.86 0.43 -3.57
N ASP A 271 -23.99 -0.28 -3.62
CA ASP A 271 -25.30 0.29 -3.31
C ASP A 271 -25.59 0.36 -1.78
N ARG A 272 -24.63 -0.03 -0.93
CA ARG A 272 -24.81 -0.23 0.52
C ARG A 272 -23.71 0.45 1.36
N PRO A 273 -23.69 1.79 1.46
CA PRO A 273 -22.57 2.54 2.04
C PRO A 273 -22.18 2.13 3.48
N ILE A 274 -23.16 1.87 4.35
CA ILE A 274 -22.90 1.46 5.74
C ILE A 274 -22.12 0.14 5.80
N TYR A 275 -22.48 -0.82 4.94
CA TYR A 275 -21.83 -2.12 4.89
C TYR A 275 -20.41 -2.04 4.33
N GLN A 276 -20.12 -1.09 3.43
CA GLN A 276 -18.75 -0.87 2.94
C GLN A 276 -17.81 -0.41 4.06
N ILE A 277 -18.25 0.52 4.90
CA ILE A 277 -17.47 1.00 6.04
C ILE A 277 -17.19 -0.18 6.99
N LEU A 278 -18.21 -0.98 7.30
CA LEU A 278 -18.06 -2.14 8.17
C LEU A 278 -17.07 -3.17 7.61
N VAL A 279 -17.15 -3.49 6.31
CA VAL A 279 -16.23 -4.43 5.65
C VAL A 279 -14.80 -3.88 5.60
N THR A 280 -14.62 -2.60 5.31
CA THR A 280 -13.27 -2.00 5.23
C THR A 280 -12.63 -1.85 6.62
N LEU A 281 -13.41 -1.58 7.67
CA LEU A 281 -12.93 -1.65 9.04
C LEU A 281 -12.57 -3.08 9.45
N GLY A 282 -13.39 -4.07 9.08
CA GLY A 282 -13.07 -5.49 9.28
C GLY A 282 -11.78 -5.91 8.59
N LEU A 283 -11.56 -5.44 7.35
CA LEU A 283 -10.33 -5.65 6.60
C LEU A 283 -9.11 -5.02 7.27
N VAL A 284 -9.27 -3.92 8.01
CA VAL A 284 -8.16 -3.34 8.79
C VAL A 284 -7.69 -4.32 9.85
N PHE A 285 -8.61 -4.88 10.64
CA PHE A 285 -8.27 -5.83 11.69
C PHE A 285 -7.70 -7.13 11.12
N VAL A 286 -8.41 -7.75 10.16
CA VAL A 286 -7.98 -9.01 9.54
C VAL A 286 -6.63 -8.84 8.82
N GLY A 287 -6.45 -7.74 8.09
CA GLY A 287 -5.21 -7.46 7.37
C GLY A 287 -4.01 -7.22 8.30
N THR A 288 -4.22 -6.54 9.43
CA THR A 288 -3.18 -6.34 10.44
C THR A 288 -2.76 -7.66 11.07
N GLU A 289 -3.72 -8.51 11.46
CA GLU A 289 -3.43 -9.81 12.03
C GLU A 289 -2.84 -10.80 11.00
N LEU A 290 -3.22 -10.72 9.73
CA LEU A 290 -2.57 -11.48 8.66
C LEU A 290 -1.08 -11.10 8.52
N VAL A 291 -0.75 -9.81 8.55
CA VAL A 291 0.65 -9.37 8.50
C VAL A 291 1.42 -9.86 9.71
N LYS A 292 0.86 -9.76 10.92
CA LYS A 292 1.49 -10.32 12.13
C LYS A 292 1.61 -11.85 12.09
N GLY A 293 0.67 -12.54 11.46
CA GLY A 293 0.72 -14.00 11.31
C GLY A 293 1.82 -14.45 10.35
N VAL A 294 2.09 -13.68 9.28
CA VAL A 294 3.10 -14.02 8.28
C VAL A 294 4.50 -13.54 8.68
N TRP A 295 4.63 -12.29 9.12
CA TRP A 295 5.91 -11.63 9.45
C TRP A 295 6.17 -11.48 10.95
N GLY A 296 5.29 -11.95 11.82
CA GLY A 296 5.42 -11.74 13.25
C GLY A 296 5.04 -10.31 13.71
N PRO A 297 4.95 -10.10 15.02
CA PRO A 297 4.55 -8.81 15.61
C PRO A 297 5.70 -7.80 15.68
N ALA A 298 6.95 -8.23 15.43
CA ALA A 298 8.13 -7.38 15.54
C ALA A 298 8.24 -6.39 14.37
N GLY A 299 8.87 -5.25 14.64
CA GLY A 299 9.27 -4.30 13.61
C GLY A 299 10.59 -4.72 12.94
N TYR A 300 10.70 -4.45 11.65
CA TYR A 300 11.90 -4.66 10.85
C TYR A 300 12.49 -3.32 10.44
N PHE A 301 13.82 -3.21 10.50
CA PHE A 301 14.54 -2.08 9.95
C PHE A 301 15.02 -2.43 8.54
N MET A 302 14.70 -1.58 7.57
CA MET A 302 15.19 -1.71 6.21
C MET A 302 16.35 -0.74 6.02
N GLU A 303 17.51 -1.25 5.61
CA GLU A 303 18.64 -0.37 5.32
C GLU A 303 18.35 0.53 4.12
N THR A 304 18.83 1.77 4.20
CA THR A 304 18.81 2.68 3.05
C THR A 304 19.68 2.12 1.92
N PRO A 305 19.21 2.20 0.66
CA PRO A 305 19.97 1.69 -0.49
C PRO A 305 21.37 2.30 -0.59
N ALA A 306 22.32 1.54 -1.15
CA ALA A 306 23.73 1.96 -1.23
C ALA A 306 23.94 3.34 -1.90
N PHE A 307 23.09 3.73 -2.85
CA PHE A 307 23.12 5.06 -3.46
C PHE A 307 22.90 6.21 -2.46
N PHE A 308 22.17 5.95 -1.37
CA PHE A 308 21.85 6.94 -0.34
C PHE A 308 22.64 6.75 0.97
N ASN A 309 23.51 5.76 1.05
CA ASN A 309 24.22 5.34 2.28
C ASN A 309 25.75 5.34 2.14
N GLN A 310 26.30 5.94 1.08
CA GLN A 310 27.75 5.96 0.87
C GLN A 310 28.44 6.94 1.83
N ARG A 311 29.49 6.42 2.50
CA ARG A 311 30.33 7.11 3.48
C ARG A 311 31.67 7.46 2.85
N GLY A 312 32.08 8.71 3.02
CA GLY A 312 33.44 9.18 2.84
C GLY A 312 33.73 10.30 3.86
N ASP A 313 34.99 10.61 4.08
CA ASP A 313 35.46 11.58 5.10
C ASP A 313 34.98 13.04 4.84
N MET A 314 34.31 13.29 3.72
CA MET A 314 33.81 14.60 3.26
C MET A 314 32.27 14.71 3.23
N CYS A 315 31.54 13.83 3.92
CA CYS A 315 30.08 13.89 3.99
C CYS A 315 29.64 14.44 5.36
N PRO A 316 28.92 15.57 5.40
CA PRO A 316 27.94 16.03 4.40
C PRO A 316 28.48 16.93 3.27
N SER A 317 28.01 16.73 2.04
CA SER A 317 28.42 17.50 0.85
C SER A 317 27.84 18.93 0.85
N PRO A 318 28.60 19.98 0.46
CA PRO A 318 28.19 21.38 0.62
C PRO A 318 27.12 21.86 -0.36
N HIS A 319 27.00 21.23 -1.53
CA HIS A 319 26.06 21.62 -2.59
C HIS A 319 25.46 20.40 -3.29
N LEU A 320 24.27 20.55 -3.90
CA LEU A 320 23.56 19.49 -4.63
C LEU A 320 24.40 18.86 -5.75
N LEU A 321 25.23 19.65 -6.44
CA LEU A 321 26.07 19.16 -7.53
C LEU A 321 27.26 18.31 -7.02
N ALA A 322 27.83 18.67 -5.87
CA ALA A 322 28.86 17.88 -5.19
C ALA A 322 28.25 16.57 -4.67
N TRP A 323 27.04 16.63 -4.10
CA TRP A 323 26.30 15.42 -3.73
C TRP A 323 26.12 14.45 -4.90
N LEU A 324 25.71 14.95 -6.07
CA LEU A 324 25.48 14.13 -7.27
C LEU A 324 26.76 13.45 -7.79
N ARG A 325 27.93 14.05 -7.52
CA ARG A 325 29.24 13.53 -7.93
C ARG A 325 29.81 12.56 -6.90
N ASP A 326 29.70 12.91 -5.62
CA ASP A 326 30.38 12.24 -4.52
C ASP A 326 29.51 11.19 -3.81
N ASN A 327 28.22 11.09 -4.19
CA ASN A 327 27.22 10.15 -3.66
C ASN A 327 27.11 10.15 -2.12
N CYS A 328 27.25 11.32 -1.48
CA CYS A 328 27.20 11.41 -0.02
C CYS A 328 25.84 10.98 0.58
N ALA A 329 25.87 10.38 1.77
CA ALA A 329 24.65 10.00 2.49
C ALA A 329 23.76 11.20 2.88
N ALA A 330 24.35 12.39 3.06
CA ALA A 330 23.64 13.62 3.42
C ALA A 330 24.18 14.84 2.66
N ILE A 331 23.29 15.82 2.45
CA ILE A 331 23.62 17.14 1.92
C ILE A 331 23.64 18.12 3.08
N ASP A 332 24.66 18.96 3.16
CA ASP A 332 24.70 20.02 4.15
C ASP A 332 23.80 21.18 3.71
N ILE A 333 22.85 21.54 4.55
CA ILE A 333 21.92 22.64 4.30
C ILE A 333 22.08 23.65 5.44
N LEU A 334 22.80 24.73 5.14
CA LEU A 334 23.14 25.79 6.09
C LEU A 334 23.86 25.26 7.34
N GLY A 335 24.72 24.24 7.25
CA GLY A 335 25.44 23.69 8.40
C GLY A 335 24.71 22.57 9.15
N ARG A 336 23.57 22.09 8.65
CA ARG A 336 22.88 20.89 9.15
C ARG A 336 22.80 19.79 8.08
N PRO A 337 23.23 18.55 8.40
CA PRO A 337 23.15 17.43 7.47
C PRO A 337 21.70 16.99 7.27
N PHE A 338 21.26 16.99 6.02
CA PHE A 338 19.95 16.48 5.60
C PHE A 338 20.10 15.16 4.81
N PRO A 339 19.49 14.05 5.25
CA PRO A 339 19.66 12.75 4.59
C PRO A 339 19.18 12.75 3.13
N SER A 340 20.00 12.23 2.22
CA SER A 340 19.72 12.17 0.78
C SER A 340 18.47 11.35 0.43
N TYR A 341 18.20 10.28 1.18
CA TYR A 341 17.00 9.45 0.99
C TYR A 341 15.69 10.24 1.14
N ARG A 342 15.67 11.27 1.99
CA ARG A 342 14.50 12.15 2.16
C ARG A 342 14.23 12.99 0.91
N LEU A 343 15.28 13.40 0.19
CA LEU A 343 15.15 14.09 -1.10
C LEU A 343 14.56 13.16 -2.16
N PHE A 344 14.95 11.88 -2.16
CA PHE A 344 14.34 10.88 -3.03
C PHE A 344 12.83 10.72 -2.75
N ILE A 345 12.41 10.68 -1.48
CA ILE A 345 10.99 10.63 -1.12
C ILE A 345 10.23 11.85 -1.65
N ILE A 346 10.80 13.06 -1.49
CA ILE A 346 10.21 14.30 -2.01
C ILE A 346 10.08 14.23 -3.54
N PHE A 347 11.15 13.81 -4.22
CA PHE A 347 11.17 13.64 -5.67
C PHE A 347 10.11 12.63 -6.12
N LEU A 348 10.01 11.48 -5.47
CA LEU A 348 9.00 10.46 -5.75
C LEU A 348 7.58 11.03 -5.60
N GLY A 349 7.32 11.80 -4.55
CA GLY A 349 6.03 12.47 -4.35
C GLY A 349 5.68 13.43 -5.51
N ILE A 350 6.64 14.23 -5.97
CA ILE A 350 6.46 15.14 -7.12
C ILE A 350 6.21 14.36 -8.41
N VAL A 351 6.99 13.31 -8.66
CA VAL A 351 6.82 12.45 -9.85
C VAL A 351 5.42 11.84 -9.86
N ILE A 352 4.96 11.32 -8.72
CA ILE A 352 3.61 10.73 -8.61
C ILE A 352 2.52 11.79 -8.75
N PHE A 353 2.71 13.00 -8.20
CA PHE A 353 1.76 14.10 -8.38
C PHE A 353 1.56 14.45 -9.86
N ILE A 354 2.68 14.58 -10.60
CA ILE A 354 2.65 14.86 -12.03
C ILE A 354 2.04 13.66 -12.79
N ALA A 355 2.43 12.42 -12.46
CA ALA A 355 1.92 11.22 -13.12
C ALA A 355 0.39 11.07 -12.97
N ILE A 356 -0.14 11.25 -11.75
CA ILE A 356 -1.59 11.23 -11.52
C ILE A 356 -2.27 12.37 -12.27
N GLY A 357 -1.70 13.58 -12.24
CA GLY A 357 -2.22 14.72 -12.99
C GLY A 357 -2.31 14.45 -14.49
N LEU A 358 -1.27 13.86 -15.08
CA LEU A 358 -1.24 13.48 -16.49
C LEU A 358 -2.27 12.38 -16.80
N VAL A 359 -2.33 11.33 -15.97
CA VAL A 359 -3.29 10.23 -16.15
C VAL A 359 -4.72 10.76 -16.07
N LEU A 360 -5.06 11.55 -15.06
CA LEU A 360 -6.42 12.08 -14.90
C LEU A 360 -6.76 13.13 -15.94
N GLN A 361 -5.88 14.09 -16.24
CA GLN A 361 -6.26 15.23 -17.09
C GLN A 361 -6.03 14.98 -18.59
N ARG A 362 -5.00 14.21 -18.96
CA ARG A 362 -4.54 14.10 -20.36
C ARG A 362 -4.85 12.76 -21.02
N THR A 363 -5.30 11.73 -20.30
CA THR A 363 -5.55 10.40 -20.88
C THR A 363 -7.03 10.08 -21.08
N ARG A 364 -7.30 9.11 -21.97
CA ARG A 364 -8.65 8.55 -22.20
C ARG A 364 -9.25 7.96 -20.93
N LEU A 365 -8.44 7.32 -20.10
CA LEU A 365 -8.86 6.77 -18.81
C LEU A 365 -9.42 7.89 -17.92
N GLY A 366 -8.73 9.03 -17.83
CA GLY A 366 -9.22 10.19 -17.08
C GLY A 366 -10.52 10.80 -17.62
N MET A 367 -10.71 10.80 -18.94
CA MET A 367 -11.97 11.24 -19.56
C MET A 367 -13.14 10.30 -19.24
N ILE A 368 -12.92 8.99 -19.36
CA ILE A 368 -13.91 7.95 -19.03
C ILE A 368 -14.30 8.03 -17.55
N ILE A 369 -13.31 8.23 -16.68
CA ILE A 369 -13.54 8.38 -15.24
C ILE A 369 -14.46 9.57 -14.96
N ARG A 370 -14.11 10.77 -15.46
CA ARG A 370 -14.93 11.98 -15.20
C ARG A 370 -16.34 11.84 -15.77
N ALA A 371 -16.48 11.30 -16.98
CA ALA A 371 -17.78 11.06 -17.58
C ALA A 371 -18.58 10.02 -16.79
N GLY A 372 -17.93 8.95 -16.32
CA GLY A 372 -18.60 7.87 -15.58
C GLY A 372 -19.09 8.26 -14.19
N VAL A 373 -18.46 9.27 -13.57
CA VAL A 373 -18.94 9.85 -12.29
C VAL A 373 -20.12 10.79 -12.51
N GLN A 374 -20.15 11.52 -13.63
CA GLN A 374 -21.25 12.42 -13.95
C GLN A 374 -22.49 11.67 -14.43
N ASP A 375 -22.32 10.72 -15.35
CA ASP A 375 -23.39 9.88 -15.89
C ASP A 375 -22.82 8.51 -16.31
N GLY A 376 -22.88 7.57 -15.35
CA GLY A 376 -22.43 6.20 -15.58
C GLY A 376 -23.28 5.42 -16.58
N GLU A 377 -24.57 5.75 -16.74
CA GLU A 377 -25.48 5.05 -17.65
C GLU A 377 -25.17 5.42 -19.10
N MET A 378 -24.93 6.71 -19.38
CA MET A 378 -24.47 7.18 -20.69
C MET A 378 -23.15 6.50 -21.10
N VAL A 379 -22.16 6.43 -20.19
CA VAL A 379 -20.86 5.80 -20.48
C VAL A 379 -21.01 4.30 -20.75
N GLN A 380 -21.91 3.62 -20.06
CA GLN A 380 -22.22 2.21 -20.31
C GLN A 380 -22.93 2.00 -21.66
N ALA A 381 -23.81 2.92 -22.07
CA ALA A 381 -24.47 2.89 -23.38
C ALA A 381 -23.47 3.02 -24.54
N LEU A 382 -22.34 3.72 -24.33
CA LEU A 382 -21.22 3.80 -25.27
C LEU A 382 -20.34 2.53 -25.31
N GLY A 383 -20.71 1.48 -24.56
CA GLY A 383 -20.01 0.19 -24.53
C GLY A 383 -18.81 0.15 -23.58
N VAL A 384 -18.62 1.18 -22.74
CA VAL A 384 -17.51 1.22 -21.77
C VAL A 384 -17.93 0.55 -20.47
N ASN A 385 -17.15 -0.43 -20.02
CA ASN A 385 -17.42 -1.13 -18.76
C ASN A 385 -16.95 -0.30 -17.55
N VAL A 386 -17.83 0.55 -17.02
CA VAL A 386 -17.56 1.40 -15.85
C VAL A 386 -17.06 0.59 -14.65
N ARG A 387 -17.56 -0.64 -14.44
CA ARG A 387 -17.13 -1.50 -13.32
C ARG A 387 -15.64 -1.87 -13.40
N GLN A 388 -15.12 -2.11 -14.59
CA GLN A 388 -13.68 -2.41 -14.78
C GLN A 388 -12.82 -1.16 -14.54
N VAL A 389 -13.33 0.01 -14.94
CA VAL A 389 -12.66 1.29 -14.69
C VAL A 389 -12.56 1.55 -13.19
N PHE A 390 -13.64 1.30 -12.43
CA PHE A 390 -13.64 1.43 -10.97
C PHE A 390 -12.66 0.47 -10.29
N THR A 391 -12.61 -0.80 -10.69
CA THR A 391 -11.57 -1.73 -10.20
C THR A 391 -10.18 -1.23 -10.50
N LEU A 392 -9.94 -0.71 -11.71
CA LEU A 392 -8.63 -0.21 -12.10
C LEU A 392 -8.23 1.01 -11.25
N VAL A 393 -9.14 1.96 -11.03
CA VAL A 393 -8.86 3.12 -10.19
C VAL A 393 -8.63 2.72 -8.74
N PHE A 394 -9.44 1.79 -8.22
CA PHE A 394 -9.26 1.27 -6.88
C PHE A 394 -7.89 0.59 -6.75
N ALA A 395 -7.52 -0.27 -7.70
CA ALA A 395 -6.24 -0.95 -7.75
C ALA A 395 -5.06 0.03 -7.83
N LEU A 396 -5.17 1.08 -8.65
CA LEU A 396 -4.15 2.13 -8.73
C LEU A 396 -4.04 2.91 -7.42
N GLY A 397 -5.17 3.27 -6.80
CA GLY A 397 -5.17 4.00 -5.52
C GLY A 397 -4.50 3.20 -4.39
N THR A 398 -4.80 1.91 -4.30
CA THR A 398 -4.16 1.03 -3.32
C THR A 398 -2.71 0.70 -3.66
N GLY A 399 -2.38 0.64 -4.95
CA GLY A 399 -1.00 0.53 -5.44
C GLY A 399 -0.13 1.71 -5.05
N LEU A 400 -0.67 2.93 -5.10
CA LEU A 400 0.00 4.16 -4.63
C LEU A 400 0.21 4.15 -3.11
N ALA A 401 -0.77 3.66 -2.34
CA ALA A 401 -0.59 3.47 -0.91
C ALA A 401 0.52 2.45 -0.62
N ALA A 402 0.54 1.31 -1.31
CA ALA A 402 1.59 0.30 -1.15
C ALA A 402 2.98 0.82 -1.57
N LEU A 403 3.06 1.58 -2.67
CA LEU A 403 4.28 2.30 -3.08
C LEU A 403 4.80 3.21 -1.95
N GLY A 404 3.90 3.96 -1.31
CA GLY A 404 4.22 4.80 -0.15
C GLY A 404 4.76 4.00 1.02
N GLY A 405 4.22 2.81 1.28
CA GLY A 405 4.68 1.92 2.33
C GLY A 405 6.14 1.48 2.14
N ILE A 406 6.49 1.06 0.93
CA ILE A 406 7.87 0.63 0.61
C ILE A 406 8.82 1.81 0.62
N ALA A 407 8.38 2.97 0.11
CA ALA A 407 9.19 4.19 0.15
C ALA A 407 9.43 4.67 1.60
N ALA A 408 8.48 4.46 2.51
CA ALA A 408 8.62 4.78 3.93
C ALA A 408 9.52 3.79 4.68
N ALA A 409 9.66 2.55 4.21
CA ALA A 409 10.33 1.46 4.93
C ALA A 409 11.80 1.78 5.31
N PRO A 410 12.67 2.32 4.44
CA PRO A 410 14.04 2.68 4.84
C PRO A 410 14.13 3.93 5.73
N PHE A 411 13.05 4.72 5.83
CA PHE A 411 13.03 5.95 6.61
C PHE A 411 12.49 5.75 8.03
N ILE A 412 11.41 4.98 8.18
CA ILE A 412 10.68 4.80 9.46
C ILE A 412 10.76 3.34 9.96
N GLY A 413 11.25 2.43 9.12
CA GLY A 413 11.15 0.99 9.37
C GLY A 413 9.79 0.43 8.98
N VAL A 414 9.62 -0.87 9.15
CA VAL A 414 8.40 -1.61 8.84
C VAL A 414 7.87 -2.20 10.13
N ASN A 415 6.64 -1.87 10.51
CA ASN A 415 6.01 -2.43 11.70
C ASN A 415 4.50 -2.60 11.47
N PRO A 416 3.80 -3.44 12.27
CA PRO A 416 2.39 -3.74 12.01
C PRO A 416 1.43 -2.55 12.22
N ASN A 417 1.87 -1.48 12.90
CA ASN A 417 1.00 -0.33 13.19
C ASN A 417 1.17 0.80 12.16
N ILE A 418 2.19 0.74 11.31
CA ILE A 418 2.53 1.81 10.35
C ILE A 418 1.35 2.16 9.44
N GLY A 419 0.53 1.17 9.09
CA GLY A 419 -0.65 1.36 8.25
C GLY A 419 -1.71 2.26 8.88
N GLN A 420 -2.01 2.07 10.16
CA GLN A 420 -3.03 2.85 10.88
C GLN A 420 -2.55 4.29 11.14
N GLU A 421 -1.27 4.45 11.48
CA GLU A 421 -0.67 5.76 11.70
C GLU A 421 -0.72 6.62 10.42
N PHE A 422 -0.37 6.05 9.27
CA PHE A 422 -0.42 6.75 7.98
C PHE A 422 -1.84 6.94 7.45
N LEU A 423 -2.75 5.99 7.70
CA LEU A 423 -4.16 6.13 7.31
C LEU A 423 -4.82 7.33 7.98
N LEU A 424 -4.58 7.52 9.29
CA LEU A 424 -5.12 8.66 10.02
C LEU A 424 -4.63 9.99 9.41
N GLN A 425 -3.32 10.11 9.17
CA GLN A 425 -2.75 11.32 8.58
C GLN A 425 -3.23 11.56 7.15
N ALA A 426 -3.39 10.49 6.36
CA ALA A 426 -3.96 10.59 5.02
C ALA A 426 -5.42 11.04 5.03
N PHE A 427 -6.22 10.54 5.98
CA PHE A 427 -7.61 10.98 6.14
C PHE A 427 -7.70 12.47 6.49
N ILE A 428 -6.91 12.91 7.47
CA ILE A 428 -6.77 14.32 7.86
C ILE A 428 -6.37 15.16 6.63
N ALA A 429 -5.41 14.70 5.84
CA ALA A 429 -4.95 15.38 4.63
C ALA A 429 -6.03 15.48 3.55
N VAL A 430 -6.81 14.42 3.29
CA VAL A 430 -7.94 14.45 2.34
C VAL A 430 -9.01 15.44 2.81
N VAL A 431 -9.35 15.41 4.10
CA VAL A 431 -10.38 16.29 4.68
C VAL A 431 -9.95 17.77 4.64
N ILE A 432 -8.69 18.08 4.97
CA ILE A 432 -8.12 19.42 4.82
C ILE A 432 -8.11 19.85 3.35
N GLY A 433 -7.66 18.95 2.47
CA GLY A 433 -7.52 19.23 1.04
C GLY A 433 -8.85 19.46 0.32
N GLY A 434 -9.90 18.78 0.78
CA GLY A 434 -11.18 18.67 0.09
C GLY A 434 -11.28 17.33 -0.64
N MET A 435 -12.32 16.58 -0.33
CA MET A 435 -12.56 15.26 -0.89
C MET A 435 -12.73 15.31 -2.42
N GLY A 436 -12.08 14.38 -3.12
CA GLY A 436 -12.16 14.25 -4.58
C GLY A 436 -11.32 15.23 -5.42
N SER A 437 -10.52 16.09 -4.79
CA SER A 437 -9.55 16.92 -5.49
C SER A 437 -8.14 16.36 -5.32
N TYR A 438 -7.53 15.84 -6.39
CA TYR A 438 -6.14 15.34 -6.30
C TYR A 438 -5.13 16.46 -5.99
N VAL A 439 -5.39 17.70 -6.42
CA VAL A 439 -4.60 18.89 -6.05
C VAL A 439 -4.83 19.25 -4.59
N GLY A 440 -6.09 19.20 -4.15
CA GLY A 440 -6.45 19.40 -2.74
C GLY A 440 -5.75 18.38 -1.83
N ALA A 441 -5.76 17.11 -2.21
CA ALA A 441 -5.05 16.03 -1.52
C ALA A 441 -3.54 16.29 -1.40
N ALA A 442 -2.89 16.81 -2.45
CA ALA A 442 -1.47 17.18 -2.41
C ALA A 442 -1.19 18.31 -1.42
N MET A 443 -1.98 19.39 -1.48
CA MET A 443 -1.82 20.53 -0.59
C MET A 443 -2.16 20.17 0.86
N GLY A 444 -3.21 19.36 1.07
CA GLY A 444 -3.59 18.85 2.39
C GLY A 444 -2.51 17.96 2.99
N ALA A 445 -1.94 17.03 2.20
CA ALA A 445 -0.84 16.19 2.65
C ALA A 445 0.42 16.99 2.97
N LEU A 446 0.74 18.01 2.17
CA LEU A 446 1.85 18.93 2.44
C LEU A 446 1.63 19.68 3.76
N LEU A 447 0.43 20.24 3.99
CA LEU A 447 0.12 20.93 5.24
C LEU A 447 0.21 19.99 6.46
N VAL A 448 -0.35 18.78 6.36
CA VAL A 448 -0.26 17.77 7.42
C VAL A 448 1.19 17.35 7.67
N GLY A 449 2.00 17.18 6.62
CA GLY A 449 3.43 16.90 6.72
C GLY A 449 4.20 18.00 7.44
N MET A 450 3.96 19.27 7.08
CA MET A 450 4.56 20.43 7.75
C MET A 450 4.16 20.52 9.21
N ALA A 451 2.87 20.32 9.50
CA ALA A 451 2.33 20.32 10.85
C ALA A 451 2.93 19.23 11.74
N ARG A 452 3.13 18.05 11.15
CA ARG A 452 3.73 16.90 11.81
C ARG A 452 5.20 17.15 12.10
N ALA A 453 5.98 17.57 11.11
CA ALA A 453 7.41 17.86 11.28
C ALA A 453 7.65 18.97 12.30
N PHE A 454 6.83 20.02 12.28
CA PHE A 454 6.88 21.08 13.27
C PHE A 454 6.51 20.58 14.67
N GLY A 455 5.46 19.76 14.79
CA GLY A 455 5.07 19.14 16.05
C GLY A 455 6.19 18.25 16.62
N ASP A 456 6.85 17.45 15.76
CA ASP A 456 7.97 16.61 16.15
C ASP A 456 9.16 17.45 16.63
N GLN A 457 9.42 18.61 15.99
CA GLN A 457 10.46 19.52 16.45
C GLN A 457 10.12 20.15 17.81
N ILE A 458 8.88 20.60 18.02
CA ILE A 458 8.44 21.15 19.32
C ILE A 458 8.62 20.13 20.45
N VAL A 459 8.30 18.86 20.18
CA VAL A 459 8.50 17.78 21.15
C VAL A 459 9.98 17.61 21.50
N LEU A 460 10.87 17.76 20.53
CA LEU A 460 12.32 17.63 20.72
C LEU A 460 12.97 18.87 21.39
N SER A 461 12.60 20.08 20.98
CA SER A 461 13.22 21.32 21.49
C SER A 461 12.55 21.87 22.75
N GLY A 462 11.29 21.48 23.01
CA GLY A 462 10.41 22.16 23.94
C GLY A 462 10.03 23.58 23.47
N ILE A 463 9.12 24.22 24.21
CA ILE A 463 8.78 25.64 24.03
C ILE A 463 9.28 26.41 25.25
N GLN A 464 10.11 27.42 25.01
CA GLN A 464 10.47 28.41 26.03
C GLN A 464 9.42 29.52 26.06
N LEU A 465 8.64 29.57 27.14
CA LEU A 465 7.70 30.66 27.38
C LEU A 465 8.43 31.85 28.01
N PRO A 466 8.06 33.10 27.65
CA PRO A 466 8.65 34.29 28.26
C PRO A 466 8.42 34.27 29.77
N GLY A 467 9.51 34.27 30.55
CA GLY A 467 9.50 34.21 32.02
C GLY A 467 9.80 32.84 32.64
N MET A 468 10.05 31.79 31.85
CA MET A 468 10.44 30.46 32.32
C MET A 468 11.90 30.15 31.97
N ALA A 469 12.68 29.63 32.93
CA ALA A 469 14.08 29.27 32.71
C ALA A 469 14.26 27.96 31.92
N GLU A 470 13.29 27.04 32.03
CA GLU A 470 13.31 25.74 31.35
C GLU A 470 12.25 25.66 30.25
N ALA A 471 12.60 24.99 29.15
CA ALA A 471 11.67 24.71 28.06
C ALA A 471 10.67 23.62 28.48
N ILE A 472 9.38 23.86 28.23
CA ILE A 472 8.35 22.86 28.50
C ILE A 472 8.47 21.76 27.45
N GLN A 473 8.94 20.57 27.85
CA GLN A 473 8.98 19.39 26.99
C GLN A 473 7.58 18.81 26.83
N MET A 474 7.20 18.53 25.59
CA MET A 474 5.88 18.06 25.23
C MET A 474 5.87 16.55 25.00
N SER A 475 4.77 15.89 25.38
CA SER A 475 4.58 14.48 25.04
C SER A 475 4.52 14.28 23.51
N PRO A 476 5.05 13.17 22.95
CA PRO A 476 4.96 12.84 21.51
C PRO A 476 3.52 12.84 20.96
N SER A 477 2.52 12.66 21.82
CA SER A 477 1.10 12.76 21.47
C SER A 477 0.72 14.15 20.94
N ILE A 478 1.39 15.21 21.38
CA ILE A 478 1.11 16.60 20.94
C ILE A 478 1.48 16.78 19.47
N ALA A 479 2.58 16.17 19.01
CA ALA A 479 2.94 16.19 17.60
C ALA A 479 1.92 15.45 16.72
N ARG A 480 1.14 14.50 17.27
CA ARG A 480 0.05 13.82 16.54
C ARG A 480 -1.22 14.67 16.59
N ALA A 481 -1.48 15.30 17.74
CA ALA A 481 -2.61 16.21 17.92
C ALA A 481 -2.49 17.49 17.07
N SER A 482 -1.27 17.95 16.75
CA SER A 482 -1.04 19.14 15.92
C SER A 482 -1.69 19.03 14.55
N THR A 483 -1.68 17.84 13.93
CA THR A 483 -2.30 17.63 12.62
C THR A 483 -3.84 17.66 12.70
N VAL A 484 -4.41 17.10 13.76
CA VAL A 484 -5.86 17.15 14.05
C VAL A 484 -6.30 18.59 14.35
N LEU A 485 -5.50 19.34 15.11
CA LEU A 485 -5.77 20.75 15.39
C LEU A 485 -5.84 21.56 14.10
N ILE A 486 -4.86 21.41 13.19
CA ILE A 486 -4.89 22.11 11.91
C ILE A 486 -6.11 21.72 11.08
N MET A 487 -6.50 20.44 11.07
CA MET A 487 -7.75 20.03 10.42
C MET A 487 -8.96 20.73 11.01
N ALA A 488 -9.09 20.75 12.34
CA ALA A 488 -10.18 21.46 13.00
C ALA A 488 -10.18 22.95 12.62
N LEU A 489 -9.02 23.61 12.61
CA LEU A 489 -8.91 25.02 12.20
C LEU A 489 -9.34 25.24 10.75
N VAL A 490 -8.86 24.41 9.82
CA VAL A 490 -9.21 24.51 8.41
C VAL A 490 -10.71 24.31 8.21
N LEU A 491 -11.32 23.31 8.86
CA LEU A 491 -12.75 23.04 8.74
C LEU A 491 -13.62 24.13 9.36
N LEU A 492 -13.16 24.78 10.43
CA LEU A 492 -13.86 25.93 11.02
C LEU A 492 -13.90 27.13 10.05
N VAL A 493 -12.85 27.31 9.23
CA VAL A 493 -12.78 28.37 8.21
C VAL A 493 -13.48 27.96 6.90
N ARG A 494 -13.25 26.72 6.45
CA ARG A 494 -13.81 26.12 5.23
C ARG A 494 -14.25 24.67 5.51
N PRO A 495 -15.54 24.44 5.79
CA PRO A 495 -16.07 23.10 6.07
C PRO A 495 -15.91 22.09 4.94
N THR A 496 -15.82 22.54 3.69
CA THR A 496 -15.60 21.69 2.50
C THR A 496 -14.13 21.34 2.27
N GLY A 497 -13.22 21.80 3.13
CA GLY A 497 -11.77 21.76 2.90
C GLY A 497 -11.29 22.90 1.98
N LEU A 498 -9.98 22.99 1.80
CA LEU A 498 -9.32 24.08 1.08
C LEU A 498 -9.73 24.15 -0.39
N PHE A 499 -9.83 23.01 -1.07
CA PHE A 499 -10.15 22.93 -2.50
C PHE A 499 -11.46 22.17 -2.80
N GLY A 500 -12.27 21.88 -1.77
CA GLY A 500 -13.59 21.28 -1.98
C GLY A 500 -14.54 22.26 -2.68
N LYS A 501 -15.33 21.75 -3.62
CA LYS A 501 -16.41 22.50 -4.27
C LYS A 501 -17.67 22.42 -3.40
N LYS A 502 -18.41 23.52 -3.35
CA LYS A 502 -19.78 23.51 -2.80
C LYS A 502 -20.67 23.08 -3.95
N ASP A 503 -21.21 21.88 -3.84
CA ASP A 503 -22.38 21.50 -4.64
C ASP A 503 -23.62 22.18 -4.06
#